data_AF-E9IGG8-F1
#
_entry.id   AF-E9IGG8-F1
#
_cell.length_a   1.000
_cell.length_b   1.000
_cell.length_c   1.000
_cell.angle_alpha   90.00
_cell.angle_beta   90.00
_cell.angle_gamma   90.00
#
_symmetry.space_group_name_H-M   'P 1'
#
loop_
_entity.id
_entity.type
_entity.pdbx_description
1 polymer ?
#
loop_
_entity_poly.entity_id
_entity_poly.type
_entity_poly.pdbx_seq_one_letter_code
_entity_poly.pdbx_strand_id
1 'polypeptide(L)'
;HRMWQAWDMALDLCLAQLPTVLENEDRYVHSSFFEDQLTAFQVWLNLGSKNRSPPEQLPIVLQVLLSQVHRLRALELLGRFLDLGPWAVNLALSVGIFPYVLKLLQSNARELRPLLVFIWAKILAVDN
;
A
#
# COMPACT_ATOMS: atom_id res chain seq x y z
N HIS A 1 12.31 -11.23 12.35
CA HIS A 1 11.02 -10.76 11.78
C HIS A 1 10.92 -11.24 10.34
N ARG A 2 9.78 -11.77 9.87
CA ARG A 2 9.65 -12.32 8.50
C ARG A 2 9.95 -11.29 7.40
N MET A 3 9.71 -10.00 7.67
CA MET A 3 10.07 -8.90 6.76
C MET A 3 11.56 -8.81 6.41
N TRP A 4 12.48 -9.27 7.26
CA TRP A 4 13.91 -9.27 6.92
C TRP A 4 14.22 -10.24 5.77
N GLN A 5 13.52 -11.38 5.70
CA GLN A 5 13.68 -12.32 4.59
C GLN A 5 13.21 -11.71 3.27
N ALA A 6 12.14 -10.89 3.30
CA ALA A 6 11.67 -10.17 2.13
C ALA A 6 12.65 -9.06 1.71
N TRP A 7 13.34 -8.44 2.67
CA TRP A 7 14.40 -7.47 2.41
C TRP A 7 15.64 -8.15 1.80
N ASP A 8 16.10 -9.27 2.36
CA ASP A 8 17.25 -10.04 1.85
C ASP A 8 17.00 -10.44 0.39
N MET A 9 15.82 -11.00 0.09
CA MET A 9 15.44 -11.38 -1.27
C MET A 9 15.41 -10.19 -2.23
N ALA A 10 14.84 -9.05 -1.82
CA ALA A 10 14.80 -7.85 -2.66
C ALA A 10 16.20 -7.29 -2.93
N LEU A 11 17.10 -7.35 -1.94
CA LEU A 11 18.49 -6.95 -2.09
C LEU A 11 19.24 -7.89 -3.03
N ASP A 12 19.13 -9.20 -2.84
CA ASP A 12 19.79 -10.20 -3.68
C ASP A 12 19.40 -10.05 -5.15
N LEU A 13 18.11 -9.86 -5.43
CA LEU A 13 17.61 -9.63 -6.79
C LEU A 13 18.09 -8.31 -7.38
N CYS A 14 18.28 -7.28 -6.57
CA CYS A 14 18.82 -5.99 -7.02
C CYS A 14 20.31 -6.10 -7.34
N LEU A 15 21.09 -6.72 -6.44
CA LEU A 15 22.52 -6.91 -6.61
C LEU A 15 22.85 -7.85 -7.77
N ALA A 16 22.02 -8.86 -8.03
CA ALA A 16 22.17 -9.75 -9.19
C ALA A 16 22.06 -9.00 -10.53
N GLN A 17 21.37 -7.85 -10.56
CA GLN A 17 21.22 -7.02 -11.76
C GLN A 17 22.38 -6.03 -11.97
N LEU A 18 23.23 -5.79 -10.96
CA LEU A 18 24.31 -4.81 -11.04
C LEU A 18 25.22 -5.00 -12.27
N PRO A 19 25.72 -6.21 -12.58
CA PRO A 19 26.59 -6.40 -13.74
C PRO A 19 25.91 -5.98 -15.05
N THR A 20 24.64 -6.35 -15.23
CA THR A 20 23.87 -6.00 -16.42
C THR A 20 23.52 -4.52 -16.52
N VAL A 21 23.26 -3.86 -15.38
CA VAL A 21 22.95 -2.42 -15.31
C VAL A 21 24.20 -1.59 -15.56
N LEU A 22 25.37 -2.04 -15.09
CA LEU A 22 26.66 -1.40 -15.38
C LEU A 22 27.01 -1.42 -16.87
N GLU A 23 26.57 -2.45 -17.60
CA GLU A 23 26.73 -2.52 -19.06
C GLU A 23 25.69 -1.66 -19.80
N ASN A 24 24.43 -1.62 -19.33
CA ASN A 24 23.35 -0.80 -19.88
C ASN A 24 22.33 -0.44 -18.79
N GLU A 25 22.25 0.84 -18.43
CA GLU A 25 21.35 1.33 -17.36
C GLU A 25 19.86 1.07 -17.67
N ASP A 26 19.47 1.07 -18.95
CA ASP A 26 18.09 0.84 -19.39
C ASP A 26 17.58 -0.59 -19.14
N ARG A 27 18.44 -1.52 -18.73
CA ARG A 27 18.07 -2.91 -18.43
C ARG A 27 17.68 -3.14 -16.97
N TYR A 28 17.60 -2.08 -16.17
CA TYR A 28 17.16 -2.19 -14.79
C TYR A 28 15.70 -2.67 -14.71
N VAL A 29 15.47 -3.73 -13.93
CA VAL A 29 14.15 -4.30 -13.68
C VAL A 29 13.73 -3.97 -12.26
N HIS A 30 12.60 -3.27 -12.12
CA HIS A 30 12.02 -2.96 -10.82
C HIS A 30 11.66 -4.23 -10.04
N SER A 31 11.91 -4.21 -8.73
CA SER A 31 11.54 -5.30 -7.83
C SER A 31 10.02 -5.49 -7.75
N SER A 32 9.56 -6.75 -7.69
CA SER A 32 8.15 -7.12 -7.47
C SER A 32 7.68 -6.92 -6.03
N PHE A 33 8.57 -6.53 -5.11
CA PHE A 33 8.30 -6.48 -3.67
C PHE A 33 6.96 -5.78 -3.35
N PHE A 34 6.71 -4.59 -3.91
CA PHE A 34 5.47 -3.88 -3.61
C PHE A 34 4.22 -4.57 -4.18
N GLU A 35 4.31 -5.20 -5.35
CA GLU A 35 3.20 -5.96 -5.91
C GLU A 35 2.86 -7.18 -5.05
N ASP A 36 3.89 -7.86 -4.55
CA ASP A 36 3.73 -9.02 -3.67
C ASP A 36 3.09 -8.61 -2.33
N GLN A 37 3.50 -7.47 -1.76
CA GLN A 37 2.89 -6.95 -0.53
C GLN A 37 1.44 -6.49 -0.72
N LEU A 38 1.10 -5.85 -1.84
CA LEU A 38 -0.29 -5.51 -2.17
C LEU A 38 -1.13 -6.78 -2.37
N THR A 39 -0.56 -7.82 -2.97
CA THR A 39 -1.22 -9.10 -3.18
C THR A 39 -1.46 -9.82 -1.84
N ALA A 40 -0.47 -9.83 -0.94
CA ALA A 40 -0.63 -10.35 0.41
C ALA A 40 -1.73 -9.63 1.19
N PHE A 41 -1.79 -8.29 1.08
CA PHE A 41 -2.86 -7.50 1.68
C PHE A 41 -4.23 -7.81 1.07
N GLN A 42 -4.32 -7.96 -0.25
CA GLN A 42 -5.53 -8.36 -0.95
C GLN A 42 -6.04 -9.74 -0.50
N VAL A 43 -5.13 -10.71 -0.33
CA VAL A 43 -5.46 -12.05 0.18
C VAL A 43 -5.96 -11.95 1.61
N TRP A 44 -5.31 -11.14 2.45
CA TRP A 44 -5.75 -10.91 3.83
C TRP A 44 -7.18 -10.33 3.87
N LEU A 45 -7.52 -9.38 2.99
CA LEU A 45 -8.87 -8.81 2.86
C LEU A 45 -9.91 -9.84 2.42
N ASN A 46 -9.57 -10.70 1.45
CA ASN A 46 -10.49 -11.69 0.90
C ASN A 46 -10.81 -12.81 1.89
N LEU A 47 -9.86 -13.17 2.75
CA LEU A 47 -10.00 -14.23 3.75
C LEU A 47 -10.75 -13.79 5.02
N GLY A 48 -11.49 -12.67 4.95
CA GLY A 48 -12.22 -11.97 6.01
C GLY A 48 -12.59 -12.80 7.23
N SER A 49 -11.91 -12.54 8.35
CA SER A 49 -12.28 -13.08 9.67
C SER A 49 -12.14 -11.96 10.70
N LYS A 50 -13.21 -11.73 11.48
CA LYS A 50 -13.33 -10.66 12.48
C LYS A 50 -12.30 -10.73 13.63
N ASN A 51 -11.62 -11.86 13.81
CA ASN A 51 -10.69 -12.11 14.91
C ASN A 51 -9.22 -12.22 14.48
N ARG A 52 -8.81 -11.60 13.36
CA ARG A 52 -7.40 -11.63 12.93
C ARG A 52 -6.58 -10.51 13.55
N SER A 53 -5.29 -10.80 13.75
CA SER A 53 -4.29 -9.78 13.99
C SER A 53 -4.30 -8.74 12.87
N PRO A 54 -4.00 -7.47 13.20
CA PRO A 54 -3.95 -6.40 12.22
C PRO A 54 -2.97 -6.75 11.07
N PRO A 55 -3.25 -6.31 9.84
CA PRO A 55 -2.40 -6.60 8.70
C PRO A 55 -1.04 -5.91 8.85
N GLU A 56 0.02 -6.70 8.97
CA GLU A 56 1.41 -6.22 9.06
C GLU A 56 1.84 -5.42 7.82
N GLN A 57 1.14 -5.58 6.70
CA GLN A 57 1.41 -4.91 5.42
C GLN A 57 0.89 -3.47 5.38
N LEU A 58 0.04 -3.05 6.33
CA LEU A 58 -0.62 -1.74 6.29
C LEU A 58 0.38 -0.57 6.18
N PRO A 59 1.51 -0.52 6.94
CA PRO A 59 2.53 0.50 6.74
C PRO A 59 3.15 0.48 5.34
N ILE A 60 3.29 -0.69 4.72
CA ILE A 60 3.85 -0.84 3.37
C ILE A 60 2.86 -0.31 2.34
N VAL A 61 1.57 -0.64 2.47
CA VAL A 61 0.51 -0.12 1.59
C VAL A 61 0.52 1.42 1.62
N LEU A 62 0.75 2.04 2.78
CA LEU A 62 0.89 3.49 2.88
C LEU A 62 2.11 4.04 2.15
N GLN A 63 3.25 3.34 2.18
CA GLN A 63 4.41 3.71 1.38
C GLN A 63 4.14 3.58 -0.12
N VAL A 64 3.40 2.55 -0.53
CA VAL A 64 3.02 2.33 -1.93
C VAL A 64 2.13 3.45 -2.47
N LEU A 65 1.31 4.10 -1.63
CA LEU A 65 0.48 5.25 -2.05
C LEU A 65 1.31 6.41 -2.63
N LEU A 66 2.58 6.52 -2.25
CA LEU A 66 3.49 7.53 -2.80
C LEU A 66 3.98 7.17 -4.21
N SER A 67 4.08 5.88 -4.55
CA SER A 67 4.46 5.42 -5.88
C SER A 67 3.35 5.69 -6.90
N GLN A 68 3.71 6.20 -8.09
CA GLN A 68 2.72 6.50 -9.14
C GLN A 68 2.18 5.22 -9.81
N VAL A 69 3.00 4.17 -9.92
CA VAL A 69 2.67 2.94 -10.67
C VAL A 69 1.59 2.11 -9.97
N HIS A 70 1.61 2.08 -8.63
CA HIS A 70 0.72 1.21 -7.84
C HIS A 70 -0.33 1.98 -7.04
N ARG A 71 -0.40 3.31 -7.22
CA ARG A 71 -1.25 4.21 -6.45
C ARG A 71 -2.71 3.81 -6.48
N LEU A 72 -3.24 3.55 -7.68
CA LEU A 72 -4.65 3.23 -7.88
C LEU A 72 -5.02 1.95 -7.13
N ARG A 73 -4.25 0.88 -7.35
CA ARG A 73 -4.45 -0.42 -6.69
C ARG A 73 -4.32 -0.32 -5.17
N ALA A 74 -3.35 0.43 -4.67
CA ALA A 74 -3.19 0.65 -3.23
C ALA A 74 -4.39 1.40 -2.63
N LEU A 75 -4.92 2.42 -3.31
CA LEU A 75 -6.11 3.15 -2.88
C LEU A 75 -7.38 2.28 -2.89
N GLU A 76 -7.56 1.43 -3.90
CA GLU A 76 -8.69 0.49 -3.96
C GLU A 76 -8.66 -0.49 -2.79
N LEU A 77 -7.49 -1.09 -2.53
CA LEU A 77 -7.30 -2.01 -1.40
C LEU A 77 -7.51 -1.30 -0.06
N LEU A 78 -7.02 -0.07 0.07
CA LEU A 78 -7.24 0.74 1.25
C LEU A 78 -8.73 1.05 1.46
N GLY A 79 -9.45 1.43 0.41
CA GLY A 79 -10.90 1.65 0.49
C GLY A 79 -11.62 0.40 0.99
N ARG A 80 -11.30 -0.77 0.43
CA ARG A 80 -11.85 -2.06 0.87
C ARG A 80 -11.52 -2.38 2.33
N PHE A 81 -10.32 -2.01 2.80
CA PHE A 81 -9.93 -2.17 4.20
C PHE A 81 -10.75 -1.27 5.13
N LEU A 82 -10.89 0.01 4.81
CA LEU A 82 -11.68 0.95 5.61
C LEU A 82 -13.18 0.59 5.65
N ASP A 83 -13.67 -0.11 4.62
CA ASP A 83 -15.04 -0.61 4.56
C ASP A 83 -15.31 -1.76 5.56
N LEU A 84 -14.28 -2.37 6.16
CA LEU A 84 -14.43 -3.40 7.20
C LEU A 84 -15.00 -2.85 8.52
N GLY A 85 -15.05 -1.53 8.70
CA GLY A 85 -15.71 -0.86 9.81
C GLY A 85 -14.82 0.07 10.63
N PRO A 86 -15.34 0.67 11.72
CA PRO A 86 -14.66 1.73 12.47
C PRO A 86 -13.30 1.33 13.04
N TRP A 87 -13.14 0.06 13.43
CA TRP A 87 -11.87 -0.46 13.93
C TRP A 87 -10.75 -0.38 12.88
N ALA A 88 -11.07 -0.61 11.61
CA ALA A 88 -10.10 -0.56 10.51
C ALA A 88 -9.71 0.89 10.22
N VAL A 89 -10.67 1.81 10.29
CA VAL A 89 -10.42 3.26 10.19
C VAL A 89 -9.49 3.72 11.32
N ASN A 90 -9.78 3.33 12.57
CA ASN A 90 -8.93 3.66 13.72
C ASN A 90 -7.51 3.11 13.57
N LEU A 91 -7.36 1.89 13.04
CA LEU A 91 -6.05 1.31 12.78
C LEU A 91 -5.30 2.10 11.70
N ALA A 92 -5.96 2.44 10.59
CA ALA A 92 -5.35 3.23 9.53
C ALA A 92 -4.92 4.63 10.00
N LEU A 93 -5.73 5.29 10.83
CA LEU A 93 -5.39 6.56 11.48
C LEU A 93 -4.19 6.41 12.41
N SER A 94 -4.14 5.33 13.21
CA SER A 94 -3.03 5.05 14.13
C SER A 94 -1.69 4.83 13.42
N VAL A 95 -1.71 4.27 12.19
CA VAL A 95 -0.50 4.13 11.37
C VAL A 95 -0.12 5.46 10.67
N GLY A 96 -1.02 6.44 10.66
CA GLY A 96 -0.73 7.77 10.12
C GLY A 96 -1.11 7.93 8.66
N ILE A 97 -2.28 7.44 8.23
CA ILE A 97 -2.77 7.56 6.85
C ILE A 97 -3.11 8.99 6.41
N PHE A 98 -3.42 9.86 7.38
CA PHE A 98 -3.98 11.18 7.13
C PHE A 98 -3.11 12.09 6.24
N PRO A 99 -1.79 12.23 6.47
CA PRO A 99 -0.94 13.07 5.62
C PRO A 99 -0.86 12.58 4.17
N TYR A 100 -0.96 11.27 3.95
CA TYR A 100 -0.90 10.66 2.61
C TYR A 100 -2.16 10.95 1.82
N VAL A 101 -3.33 10.74 2.43
CA VAL A 101 -4.62 11.00 1.77
C VAL A 101 -4.80 12.49 1.51
N LEU A 102 -4.35 13.35 2.44
CA LEU A 102 -4.34 14.80 2.25
C LEU A 102 -3.44 15.23 1.08
N LYS A 103 -2.24 14.63 0.95
CA LYS A 103 -1.34 14.89 -0.17
C LYS A 103 -1.93 14.41 -1.50
N LEU A 104 -2.69 13.32 -1.50
CA LEU A 104 -3.34 12.78 -2.70
C LEU A 104 -4.51 13.66 -3.17
N LEU A 105 -5.19 14.40 -2.28
CA LEU A 105 -6.20 15.39 -2.68
C LEU A 105 -5.64 16.51 -3.55
N GLN A 106 -4.35 16.84 -3.39
CA GLN A 106 -3.66 17.85 -4.20
C GLN A 106 -3.31 17.33 -5.61
N SER A 107 -3.50 16.04 -5.89
CA SER A 107 -3.22 15.45 -7.18
C SER A 107 -4.30 15.75 -8.22
N ASN A 108 -3.89 16.13 -9.44
CA ASN A 108 -4.81 16.36 -10.57
C ASN A 108 -5.32 15.05 -11.23
N ALA A 109 -5.00 13.89 -10.67
CA ALA A 109 -5.40 12.58 -11.21
C ALA A 109 -6.91 12.34 -11.01
N ARG A 110 -7.69 12.54 -12.08
CA ARG A 110 -9.16 12.47 -12.06
C ARG A 110 -9.70 11.10 -11.64
N GLU A 111 -8.96 10.04 -11.94
CA GLU A 111 -9.26 8.64 -11.63
C GLU A 111 -9.26 8.33 -10.12
N LEU A 112 -8.51 9.10 -9.33
CA LEU A 112 -8.39 8.86 -7.88
C LEU A 112 -9.53 9.50 -7.09
N ARG A 113 -10.23 10.48 -7.68
CA ARG A 113 -11.24 11.28 -6.99
C ARG A 113 -12.36 10.43 -6.35
N PRO A 114 -12.96 9.43 -7.03
CA PRO A 114 -14.00 8.61 -6.42
C PRO A 114 -13.49 7.84 -5.19
N LEU A 115 -12.28 7.28 -5.27
CA LEU A 115 -11.65 6.54 -4.17
C LEU A 115 -11.32 7.46 -3.00
N LEU A 116 -10.78 8.65 -3.27
CA LEU A 116 -10.45 9.63 -2.24
C LEU A 116 -11.71 10.12 -1.51
N VAL A 117 -12.80 10.41 -2.24
CA VAL A 117 -14.08 10.79 -1.64
C VAL A 117 -14.60 9.69 -0.72
N PHE A 118 -14.54 8.42 -1.16
CA PHE A 118 -14.95 7.28 -0.35
C PHE A 118 -14.12 7.14 0.93
N ILE A 119 -12.79 7.22 0.81
CA ILE A 119 -11.86 7.14 1.96
C ILE A 119 -12.14 8.27 2.96
N TRP A 120 -12.29 9.50 2.50
CA TRP A 120 -12.61 10.65 3.36
C TRP A 120 -13.94 10.49 4.08
N ALA A 121 -14.97 10.02 3.38
CA ALA A 121 -16.27 9.77 4.00
C ALA A 121 -16.17 8.74 5.14
N LYS A 122 -15.36 7.67 4.97
CA LYS A 122 -15.13 6.68 6.03
C LYS A 122 -14.36 7.24 7.21
N ILE A 123 -13.35 8.08 6.98
CA ILE A 123 -12.57 8.73 8.05
C ILE A 123 -13.47 9.66 8.87
N LEU A 124 -14.19 10.56 8.19
CA LEU A 124 -15.08 11.54 8.84
C LEU A 124 -16.25 10.89 9.60
N ALA A 125 -16.70 9.71 9.17
CA ALA A 125 -17.75 8.98 9.86
C ALA A 125 -17.32 8.41 11.24
N VAL A 126 -16.02 8.30 11.50
CA VAL A 126 -15.45 7.74 12.74
C VAL A 126 -14.85 8.81 13.63
N ASP A 127 -14.33 9.90 13.06
CA ASP A 127 -13.64 11.00 13.75
C ASP A 127 -14.60 12.13 14.20
N ASN A 128 -15.81 11.79 14.64
CA ASN A 128 -16.88 12.73 15.01
C ASN A 128 -17.35 12.53 16.46
#